data_AF-A0A976HS10-F1
#
_entry.id   AF-A0A976HS10-F1
#
_cell.length_a   1.000
_cell.length_b   1.000
_cell.length_c   1.000
_cell.angle_alpha   90.00
_cell.angle_beta   90.00
_cell.angle_gamma   90.00
#
_symmetry.space_group_name_H-M   'P 1'
#
loop_
_entity.id
_entity.type
_entity.pdbx_description
1 polymer ?
#
loop_
_entity_poly.entity_id
_entity_poly.type
_entity_poly.pdbx_seq_one_letter_code
_entity_poly.pdbx_strand_id
1 'polypeptide(L)'
;MGSFFLTWVVLSWWTVLILCAFDAVQRFFLVGAKRSSVLMCAFTIALLGALLSLLDHQARSMERIFSTIAGPMAPQEIIKLRDDIPDAARVKLELIRAEVQFRESGTLRVYIDESGASQMFAPGQEVLSAREERVSSVAAIRVKVDGMRSQITQIVATTLFSVLISCAMGLRRKLAFAAI
;
A
#
# COMPACT_ATOMS: atom_id res chain seq x y z
N MET A 1 14.76 17.88 -0.96
CA MET A 1 15.29 17.84 -2.35
C MET A 1 15.28 16.43 -2.97
N GLY A 2 15.55 15.35 -2.21
CA GLY A 2 15.59 13.98 -2.79
C GLY A 2 14.27 13.45 -3.36
N SER A 3 13.11 13.83 -2.81
CA SER A 3 11.80 13.36 -3.30
C SER A 3 11.47 13.89 -4.70
N PHE A 4 11.82 15.13 -5.02
CA PHE A 4 11.52 15.74 -6.31
C PHE A 4 12.30 15.07 -7.46
N PHE A 5 13.60 14.83 -7.26
CA PHE A 5 14.44 14.16 -8.25
C PHE A 5 13.97 12.73 -8.53
N LEU A 6 13.62 11.98 -7.48
CA LEU A 6 13.09 10.62 -7.63
C LEU A 6 11.78 10.61 -8.45
N THR A 7 10.86 11.53 -8.18
CA THR A 7 9.60 11.64 -8.92
C THR A 7 9.84 11.92 -10.41
N TRP A 8 10.79 12.80 -10.76
CA TRP A 8 11.15 13.11 -12.15
C TRP A 8 11.82 11.94 -12.87
N VAL A 9 12.72 11.23 -12.20
CA VAL A 9 13.35 10.03 -12.76
C VAL A 9 12.30 8.96 -13.03
N VAL A 10 11.39 8.74 -12.07
CA VAL A 10 10.30 7.78 -12.23
C VAL A 10 9.38 8.21 -13.38
N LEU A 11 8.96 9.47 -13.45
CA LEU A 11 8.10 9.98 -14.52
C LEU A 11 8.75 9.84 -15.91
N SER A 12 10.04 10.15 -16.03
CA SER A 12 10.77 10.05 -17.29
C SER A 12 10.98 8.60 -17.73
N TRP A 13 11.16 7.67 -16.80
CA TRP A 13 11.21 6.24 -17.12
C TRP A 13 9.85 5.72 -17.61
N TRP A 14 8.75 6.20 -17.02
CA TRP A 14 7.40 5.83 -17.46
C TRP A 14 7.08 6.32 -18.87
N THR A 15 7.42 7.56 -19.20
CA THR A 15 7.18 8.09 -20.54
C THR A 15 7.98 7.31 -21.59
N VAL A 16 9.24 6.97 -21.30
CA VAL A 16 10.06 6.12 -22.17
C VAL A 16 9.42 4.75 -22.36
N LEU A 17 8.94 4.11 -21.29
CA LEU A 17 8.26 2.81 -21.37
C LEU A 17 6.99 2.84 -22.21
N ILE A 18 6.16 3.87 -22.03
CA ILE A 18 4.93 4.07 -22.82
C ILE A 18 5.29 4.26 -24.31
N LEU A 19 6.31 5.08 -24.60
CA LEU A 19 6.78 5.29 -25.97
C LEU A 19 7.35 4.01 -26.58
N CYS A 20 8.10 3.22 -25.81
CA CYS A 20 8.60 1.92 -26.25
C CYS A 20 7.47 0.93 -26.51
N ALA A 21 6.42 0.90 -25.68
CA ALA A 21 5.25 0.07 -25.89
C ALA A 21 4.50 0.49 -27.16
N PHE A 22 4.31 1.80 -27.32
CA PHE A 22 3.67 2.38 -28.50
C PHE A 22 4.42 2.02 -29.79
N ASP A 23 5.74 2.25 -29.84
CA ASP A 23 6.58 1.96 -31.00
C ASP A 23 6.64 0.45 -31.29
N ALA A 24 6.75 -0.40 -30.27
CA ALA A 24 6.76 -1.85 -30.44
C ALA A 24 5.45 -2.37 -31.05
N VAL A 25 4.30 -1.92 -30.55
CA VAL A 25 2.98 -2.28 -31.08
C VAL A 25 2.83 -1.76 -32.50
N GLN A 26 3.19 -0.50 -32.76
CA GLN A 26 3.08 0.09 -34.09
C GLN A 26 3.95 -0.66 -35.12
N ARG A 27 5.19 -1.02 -34.77
CA ARG A 27 6.09 -1.82 -35.63
C ARG A 27 5.57 -3.22 -35.86
N PHE A 28 4.97 -3.85 -34.84
CA PHE A 28 4.35 -5.16 -34.99
C PHE A 28 3.20 -5.14 -36.00
N PHE A 29 2.35 -4.11 -35.97
CA PHE A 29 1.30 -3.95 -36.98
C PHE A 29 1.87 -3.59 -38.35
N LEU A 30 2.76 -2.60 -38.47
CA LEU A 30 3.23 -2.14 -39.79
C LEU A 30 4.11 -3.16 -40.51
N VAL A 31 5.03 -3.82 -39.79
CA VAL A 31 6.08 -4.65 -40.38
C VAL A 31 5.76 -6.15 -40.26
N GLY A 32 4.74 -6.51 -39.47
CA GLY A 32 4.39 -7.89 -39.15
C GLY A 32 5.29 -8.50 -38.08
N ALA A 33 5.19 -9.82 -37.90
CA ALA A 33 5.90 -10.59 -36.88
C ALA A 33 7.39 -10.83 -37.24
N LYS A 34 8.14 -9.77 -37.56
CA LYS A 34 9.60 -9.87 -37.69
C LYS A 34 10.23 -10.05 -36.31
N ARG A 35 11.31 -10.83 -36.24
CA ARG A 35 12.04 -11.16 -35.00
C ARG A 35 12.38 -9.93 -34.16
N SER A 36 12.77 -8.82 -34.79
CA SER A 36 13.08 -7.56 -34.11
C SER A 36 11.85 -6.94 -33.40
N SER A 37 10.70 -6.86 -34.08
CA SER A 37 9.47 -6.33 -33.50
C SER A 37 8.94 -7.20 -32.36
N VAL A 38 9.03 -8.52 -32.51
CA VAL A 38 8.61 -9.48 -31.46
C VAL A 38 9.50 -9.36 -30.23
N LEU A 39 10.83 -9.27 -30.40
CA LEU A 39 11.77 -9.07 -29.29
C LEU A 39 11.52 -7.75 -28.57
N MET A 40 11.24 -6.67 -29.30
CA MET A 40 10.95 -5.37 -28.70
C MET A 40 9.64 -5.40 -27.89
N CYS A 41 8.57 -6.01 -28.42
CA CYS A 41 7.33 -6.21 -27.66
C CYS A 41 7.55 -7.05 -26.40
N ALA A 42 8.25 -8.18 -26.51
CA ALA A 42 8.54 -9.06 -25.39
C ALA A 42 9.36 -8.35 -24.30
N PHE A 43 10.38 -7.57 -24.71
CA PHE A 43 11.20 -6.79 -23.80
C PHE A 43 10.38 -5.70 -23.07
N THR A 44 9.51 -4.98 -23.79
CA THR A 44 8.66 -3.97 -23.16
C THR A 44 7.68 -4.59 -22.17
N ILE A 45 7.05 -5.72 -22.52
CA ILE A 45 6.15 -6.44 -21.61
C ILE A 45 6.91 -6.91 -20.36
N ALA A 46 8.12 -7.46 -20.53
CA ALA A 46 8.94 -7.91 -19.41
C ALA A 46 9.33 -6.76 -18.48
N LEU A 47 9.75 -5.61 -19.02
CA LEU A 47 10.05 -4.42 -18.22
C LEU A 47 8.83 -3.89 -17.46
N LEU A 48 7.68 -3.83 -18.13
CA LEU A 48 6.44 -3.36 -17.52
C LEU A 48 5.99 -4.29 -16.39
N GLY A 49 6.08 -5.61 -16.61
CA GLY A 49 5.82 -6.62 -15.59
C GLY A 49 6.77 -6.53 -14.40
N ALA A 50 8.08 -6.35 -14.64
CA ALA A 50 9.07 -6.20 -13.57
C ALA A 50 8.80 -4.97 -12.71
N LEU A 51 8.45 -3.83 -13.32
CA LEU A 51 8.13 -2.61 -12.58
C LEU A 51 6.84 -2.73 -11.78
N LEU A 52 5.78 -3.29 -12.38
CA LEU A 52 4.52 -3.55 -11.66
C LEU A 52 4.76 -4.50 -10.49
N SER A 53 5.56 -5.55 -10.67
CA SER A 53 5.92 -6.47 -9.60
C SER A 53 6.72 -5.80 -8.49
N LEU A 54 7.62 -4.86 -8.81
CA LEU A 54 8.38 -4.11 -7.82
C LEU A 54 7.46 -3.20 -6.99
N LEU A 55 6.55 -2.49 -7.65
CA LEU A 55 5.59 -1.61 -6.99
C LEU A 55 4.61 -2.40 -6.12
N ASP A 56 4.09 -3.53 -6.61
CA ASP A 56 3.23 -4.42 -5.84
C ASP A 56 4.00 -5.01 -4.64
N HIS A 57 5.26 -5.41 -4.82
CA HIS A 57 6.10 -5.87 -3.71
C HIS A 57 6.31 -4.78 -2.66
N GLN A 58 6.55 -3.53 -3.06
CA GLN A 58 6.66 -2.41 -2.12
C GLN A 58 5.34 -2.13 -1.41
N ALA A 59 4.21 -2.17 -2.12
CA ALA A 59 2.89 -2.02 -1.53
C ALA A 59 2.61 -3.10 -0.48
N ARG A 60 2.86 -4.37 -0.81
CA ARG A 60 2.71 -5.50 0.13
C ARG A 60 3.69 -5.47 1.29
N SER A 61 4.91 -4.96 1.07
CA SER A 61 5.91 -4.79 2.14
C SER A 61 5.45 -3.73 3.14
N MET A 62 4.95 -2.59 2.65
CA MET A 62 4.34 -1.56 3.50
C MET A 62 3.08 -2.05 4.21
N GLU A 63 2.25 -2.85 3.54
CA GLU A 63 1.04 -3.44 4.13
C GLU A 63 1.38 -4.47 5.22
N ARG A 64 2.47 -5.22 5.06
CA ARG A 64 3.00 -6.10 6.13
C ARG A 64 3.49 -5.29 7.33
N ILE A 65 4.31 -4.26 7.11
CA ILE A 65 4.75 -3.35 8.18
C ILE A 65 3.54 -2.70 8.87
N PHE A 66 2.52 -2.31 8.10
CA PHE A 66 1.26 -1.80 8.62
C PHE A 66 0.54 -2.85 9.47
N SER A 67 0.42 -4.10 9.03
CA SER A 67 -0.23 -5.15 9.83
C SER A 67 0.50 -5.41 11.16
N THR A 68 1.82 -5.20 11.21
CA THR A 68 2.62 -5.31 12.44
C THR A 68 2.43 -4.11 13.36
N ILE A 69 2.29 -2.89 12.82
CA ILE A 69 2.13 -1.64 13.60
C ILE A 69 0.66 -1.40 14.00
N ALA A 70 -0.28 -1.76 13.14
CA ALA A 70 -1.73 -1.57 13.30
C ALA A 70 -2.44 -2.83 13.83
N GLY A 71 -1.76 -3.97 13.85
CA GLY A 71 -2.28 -5.18 14.47
C GLY A 71 -2.54 -4.95 15.96
N PRO A 72 -3.59 -5.56 16.53
CA PRO A 72 -3.73 -5.63 17.97
C PRO A 72 -2.49 -6.34 18.51
N MET A 73 -1.80 -5.74 19.46
CA MET A 73 -0.79 -6.44 20.25
C MET A 73 -1.62 -7.44 21.05
N ALA A 74 -1.68 -8.68 20.56
CA ALA A 74 -2.60 -9.68 21.07
C ALA A 74 -2.61 -9.63 22.61
N PRO A 75 -3.74 -9.29 23.27
CA PRO A 75 -3.84 -9.34 24.73
C PRO A 75 -3.95 -10.81 25.18
N GLN A 76 -3.34 -11.74 24.46
CA GLN A 76 -3.44 -13.18 24.72
C GLN A 76 -2.50 -13.61 25.85
N GLU A 77 -1.41 -12.89 26.13
CA GLU A 77 -0.57 -13.21 27.28
C GLU A 77 -1.18 -12.72 28.61
N ILE A 78 -1.95 -11.64 28.61
CA ILE A 78 -2.62 -11.13 29.83
C ILE A 78 -3.81 -12.02 30.24
N ILE A 79 -4.38 -12.78 29.31
CA ILE A 79 -5.51 -13.69 29.59
C ILE A 79 -5.06 -14.96 30.34
N LYS A 80 -3.80 -15.39 30.19
CA LYS A 80 -3.27 -16.59 30.85
C LYS A 80 -2.80 -16.36 32.29
N LEU A 81 -2.72 -15.10 32.73
CA LEU A 81 -2.28 -14.73 34.08
C LEU A 81 -3.45 -14.60 35.08
N ARG A 82 -4.68 -14.99 34.72
CA ARG A 82 -5.88 -14.69 35.53
C ARG A 82 -6.03 -15.56 36.78
N ASP A 83 -5.48 -16.78 36.76
CA ASP A 83 -5.89 -17.81 37.73
C ASP A 83 -5.08 -17.82 39.03
N ASP A 84 -3.89 -17.20 39.09
CA ASP A 84 -2.99 -17.24 40.26
C ASP A 84 -2.65 -15.88 40.90
N ILE A 85 -3.34 -14.80 40.53
CA ILE A 85 -2.99 -13.44 40.99
C ILE A 85 -3.76 -13.03 42.26
N PRO A 86 -3.07 -12.58 43.33
CA PRO A 86 -3.69 -12.07 44.55
C PRO A 86 -4.56 -10.82 44.27
N ASP A 87 -5.64 -10.62 45.02
CA ASP A 87 -6.68 -9.63 44.70
C ASP A 87 -6.15 -8.19 44.55
N ALA A 88 -5.10 -7.80 45.29
CA ALA A 88 -4.44 -6.50 45.15
C ALA A 88 -3.72 -6.31 43.79
N ALA A 89 -3.27 -7.39 43.15
CA ALA A 89 -2.65 -7.34 41.84
C ALA A 89 -3.68 -7.45 40.69
N ARG A 90 -4.94 -7.83 40.98
CA ARG A 90 -6.04 -7.86 40.00
C ARG A 90 -6.45 -6.46 39.57
N VAL A 91 -6.57 -5.52 40.50
CA VAL A 91 -6.93 -4.12 40.20
C VAL A 91 -5.88 -3.46 39.29
N LYS A 92 -4.59 -3.68 39.57
CA LYS A 92 -3.49 -3.19 38.72
C LYS A 92 -3.53 -3.82 37.33
N LEU A 93 -3.84 -5.12 37.23
CA LEU A 93 -3.99 -5.80 35.95
C LEU A 93 -5.16 -5.26 35.13
N GLU A 94 -6.29 -4.96 35.78
CA GLU A 94 -7.46 -4.36 35.11
C GLU A 94 -7.17 -2.95 34.60
N LEU A 95 -6.42 -2.15 35.36
CA LEU A 95 -5.99 -0.82 34.95
C LEU A 95 -5.01 -0.89 33.76
N ILE A 96 -4.02 -1.78 33.81
CA ILE A 96 -3.11 -2.03 32.67
C ILE A 96 -3.90 -2.48 31.45
N ARG A 97 -4.91 -3.35 31.61
CA ARG A 97 -5.76 -3.79 30.52
C ARG A 97 -6.60 -2.64 29.94
N ALA A 98 -7.15 -1.77 30.79
CA ALA A 98 -7.89 -0.59 30.34
C ALA A 98 -6.98 0.38 29.56
N GLU A 99 -5.74 0.59 30.02
CA GLU A 99 -4.74 1.41 29.35
C GLU A 99 -4.35 0.81 27.99
N VAL A 100 -4.03 -0.48 27.94
CA VAL A 100 -3.69 -1.18 26.68
C VAL A 100 -4.85 -1.11 25.70
N GLN A 101 -6.07 -1.40 26.16
CA GLN A 101 -7.25 -1.33 25.31
C GLN A 101 -7.52 0.09 24.79
N PHE A 102 -7.29 1.11 25.60
CA PHE A 102 -7.41 2.51 25.17
C PHE A 102 -6.33 2.87 24.12
N ARG A 103 -5.08 2.45 24.33
CA ARG A 103 -3.99 2.67 23.35
C ARG A 103 -4.26 1.99 22.00
N GLU A 104 -4.95 0.84 22.00
CA GLU A 104 -5.25 0.09 20.79
C GLU A 104 -6.53 0.57 20.09
N SER A 105 -7.64 0.63 20.82
CA SER A 105 -8.97 0.86 20.25
C SER A 105 -9.45 2.31 20.40
N GLY A 106 -8.84 3.10 21.29
CA GLY A 106 -9.36 4.40 21.72
C GLY A 106 -10.63 4.33 22.56
N THR A 107 -11.08 3.13 22.92
CA THR A 107 -12.29 2.95 23.73
C THR A 107 -11.92 3.01 25.20
N LEU A 108 -12.58 3.89 25.97
CA LEU A 108 -12.44 3.96 27.41
C LEU A 108 -13.10 2.73 28.04
N ARG A 109 -12.38 2.06 28.94
CA ARG A 109 -12.89 0.90 29.68
C ARG A 109 -13.19 1.30 31.12
N VAL A 110 -14.24 0.71 31.65
CA VAL A 110 -14.56 0.77 33.07
C VAL A 110 -13.78 -0.34 33.80
N TYR A 111 -13.13 0.00 34.91
CA TYR A 111 -12.41 -0.92 35.79
C TYR A 111 -12.95 -0.81 37.21
N ILE A 112 -12.77 -1.88 38.01
CA ILE A 112 -13.18 -1.89 39.41
C ILE A 112 -11.98 -1.48 40.25
N ASP A 113 -12.13 -0.42 41.04
CA ASP A 113 -11.06 0.06 41.91
C ASP A 113 -10.90 -0.80 43.18
N GLU A 114 -9.90 -0.49 44.01
CA GLU A 114 -9.65 -1.19 45.28
C GLU A 114 -10.82 -1.08 46.28
N SER A 115 -11.74 -0.13 46.08
CA SER A 115 -12.95 0.06 46.89
C SER A 115 -14.16 -0.72 46.37
N GLY A 116 -14.03 -1.43 45.24
CA GLY A 116 -15.13 -2.11 44.57
C GLY A 116 -16.02 -1.18 43.74
N ALA A 117 -15.64 0.09 43.59
CA ALA A 117 -16.38 1.05 42.79
C ALA A 117 -15.97 0.96 41.31
N SER A 118 -16.97 1.06 40.45
CA SER A 118 -16.82 1.06 39.00
C SER A 118 -16.35 2.44 38.53
N GLN A 119 -15.08 2.57 38.16
CA GLN A 119 -14.50 3.81 37.64
C GLN A 119 -14.18 3.72 36.16
N MET A 120 -14.39 4.82 35.43
CA MET A 120 -13.97 4.92 34.02
C MET A 120 -12.47 5.23 33.97
N PHE A 121 -11.72 4.48 33.16
CA PHE A 121 -10.30 4.75 32.95
C PHE A 121 -10.11 6.15 32.37
N ALA A 122 -9.36 7.00 33.08
CA ALA A 122 -8.97 8.34 32.63
C ALA A 122 -7.50 8.29 32.16
N PRO A 123 -7.25 8.28 30.85
CA PRO A 123 -5.88 8.22 30.33
C PRO A 123 -5.11 9.49 30.68
N GLY A 124 -3.86 9.33 31.12
CA GLY A 124 -2.93 10.44 31.32
C GLY A 124 -2.45 11.04 29.98
N GLN A 125 -1.83 12.21 30.05
CA GLN A 125 -1.33 12.94 28.86
C GLN A 125 -0.33 12.12 28.03
N GLU A 126 0.52 11.32 28.68
CA GLU A 126 1.50 10.46 28.01
C GLU A 126 0.82 9.33 27.20
N VAL A 127 -0.26 8.76 27.72
CA VAL A 127 -1.03 7.71 27.04
C VAL A 127 -1.74 8.28 25.82
N LEU A 128 -2.25 9.52 25.94
CA LEU A 128 -2.86 10.25 24.83
C LEU A 128 -1.84 10.58 23.74
N SER A 129 -0.69 11.15 24.09
CA SER A 129 0.34 11.52 23.12
C SER A 129 0.92 10.31 22.40
N ALA A 130 1.19 9.20 23.11
CA ALA A 130 1.64 7.96 22.51
C ALA A 130 0.62 7.38 21.50
N ARG A 131 -0.68 7.51 21.81
CA ARG A 131 -1.74 7.10 20.89
C ARG A 131 -1.82 8.02 19.68
N GLU A 132 -1.74 9.33 19.85
CA GLU A 132 -1.75 10.30 18.76
C GLU A 132 -0.57 10.10 17.80
N GLU A 133 0.62 9.84 18.32
CA GLU A 133 1.81 9.51 17.52
C GLU A 133 1.61 8.22 16.71
N ARG A 134 1.02 7.18 17.33
CA ARG A 134 0.66 5.95 16.62
C ARG A 134 -0.40 6.20 15.55
N VAL A 135 -1.47 6.92 15.87
CA VAL A 135 -2.57 7.20 14.92
C VAL A 135 -2.07 8.04 13.74
N SER A 136 -1.24 9.06 14.00
CA SER A 136 -0.67 9.92 12.97
C SER A 136 0.34 9.19 12.09
N SER A 137 1.21 8.35 12.65
CA SER A 137 2.12 7.51 11.86
C SER A 137 1.37 6.48 11.01
N VAL A 138 0.34 5.83 11.56
CA VAL A 138 -0.55 4.91 10.83
C VAL A 138 -1.28 5.63 9.69
N ALA A 139 -1.81 6.83 9.95
CA ALA A 139 -2.48 7.64 8.93
C ALA A 139 -1.52 8.03 7.80
N ALA A 140 -0.29 8.47 8.13
CA ALA A 140 0.72 8.84 7.15
C ALA A 140 1.12 7.66 6.25
N ILE A 141 1.29 6.47 6.83
CA ILE A 141 1.58 5.24 6.06
C ILE A 141 0.41 4.89 5.14
N ARG A 142 -0.84 4.97 5.64
CA ARG A 142 -2.03 4.65 4.84
C ARG A 142 -2.16 5.54 3.62
N VAL A 143 -2.02 6.86 3.81
CA VAL A 143 -2.02 7.83 2.70
C VAL A 143 -0.94 7.50 1.67
N LYS A 144 0.24 7.07 2.12
CA LYS A 144 1.34 6.68 1.22
C LYS A 144 1.01 5.41 0.42
N VAL A 145 0.43 4.39 1.06
CA VAL A 145 0.02 3.15 0.40
C VAL A 145 -1.08 3.41 -0.64
N ASP A 146 -2.09 4.19 -0.28
CA ASP A 146 -3.16 4.57 -1.20
C ASP A 146 -2.62 5.39 -2.38
N GLY A 147 -1.65 6.29 -2.12
CA GLY A 147 -0.92 7.02 -3.15
C GLY A 147 -0.18 6.09 -4.14
N MET A 148 0.51 5.07 -3.65
CA MET A 148 1.18 4.09 -4.52
C MET A 148 0.19 3.27 -5.35
N ARG A 149 -0.93 2.82 -4.74
CA ARG A 149 -1.98 2.07 -5.46
C ARG A 149 -2.61 2.91 -6.58
N SER A 150 -2.87 4.19 -6.30
CA SER A 150 -3.36 5.14 -7.30
C SER A 150 -2.36 5.30 -8.46
N GLN A 151 -1.07 5.46 -8.18
CA GLN A 151 -0.03 5.56 -9.21
C GLN A 151 0.04 4.31 -10.08
N ILE A 152 0.04 3.11 -9.48
CA ILE A 152 0.01 1.84 -10.22
C ILE A 152 -1.20 1.81 -11.17
N THR A 153 -2.37 2.19 -10.67
CA THR A 153 -3.62 2.18 -11.46
C THR A 153 -3.56 3.15 -12.63
N GLN A 154 -3.03 4.36 -12.42
CA GLN A 154 -2.82 5.35 -13.48
C GLN A 154 -1.83 4.86 -14.54
N ILE A 155 -0.73 4.22 -14.14
CA ILE A 155 0.27 3.66 -15.05
C ILE A 155 -0.35 2.56 -15.92
N VAL A 156 -1.09 1.64 -15.30
CA VAL A 156 -1.78 0.57 -16.04
C VAL A 156 -2.80 1.14 -17.01
N ALA A 157 -3.63 2.08 -16.57
CA ALA A 157 -4.65 2.70 -17.42
C ALA A 157 -4.05 3.45 -18.61
N THR A 158 -3.01 4.25 -18.39
CA THR A 158 -2.34 5.03 -19.45
C THR A 158 -1.62 4.13 -20.45
N THR A 159 -0.97 3.06 -19.98
CA THR A 159 -0.32 2.05 -20.84
C THR A 159 -1.34 1.29 -21.68
N LEU A 160 -2.46 0.86 -21.09
CA LEU A 160 -3.53 0.20 -21.84
C LEU A 160 -4.10 1.13 -22.91
N PHE A 161 -4.36 2.38 -22.55
CA PHE A 161 -4.86 3.38 -23.48
C PHE A 161 -3.89 3.61 -24.65
N SER A 162 -2.57 3.74 -24.38
CA SER A 162 -1.58 3.92 -25.44
C SER A 162 -1.52 2.71 -26.37
N VAL A 163 -1.57 1.48 -25.84
CA VAL A 163 -1.59 0.25 -26.63
C VAL A 163 -2.83 0.18 -27.52
N LEU A 164 -4.01 0.51 -26.99
CA LEU A 164 -5.25 0.54 -27.78
C LEU A 164 -5.19 1.55 -28.92
N ILE A 165 -4.65 2.75 -28.68
CA ILE A 165 -4.42 3.76 -29.73
C ILE A 165 -3.45 3.22 -30.78
N SER A 166 -2.33 2.61 -30.37
CA SER A 166 -1.35 2.02 -31.30
C SER A 166 -2.00 0.95 -32.18
N CYS A 167 -2.81 0.07 -31.59
CA CYS A 167 -3.55 -0.95 -32.32
C CYS A 167 -4.52 -0.34 -33.34
N ALA A 168 -5.32 0.65 -32.93
CA ALA A 168 -6.28 1.33 -33.79
C ALA A 168 -5.60 2.03 -34.97
N MET A 169 -4.49 2.75 -34.71
CA MET A 169 -3.70 3.41 -35.75
C MET A 169 -3.04 2.40 -36.69
N GLY A 170 -2.50 1.31 -36.16
CA GLY A 170 -1.89 0.22 -36.93
C GLY A 170 -2.90 -0.45 -37.86
N LEU A 171 -4.11 -0.74 -37.35
CA LEU A 171 -5.19 -1.35 -38.13
C LEU A 171 -5.69 -0.41 -39.23
N ARG A 172 -5.91 0.88 -38.91
CA ARG A 172 -6.33 1.90 -39.88
C ARG A 172 -5.34 2.01 -41.04
N ARG A 173 -4.03 2.00 -40.75
CA ARG A 173 -3.00 2.03 -41.79
C ARG A 173 -3.02 0.77 -42.65
N LYS A 174 -3.12 -0.42 -42.05
CA LYS A 174 -3.23 -1.68 -42.83
C LYS A 174 -4.43 -1.68 -43.78
N LEU A 175 -5.60 -1.25 -43.30
CA LEU A 175 -6.81 -1.18 -44.12
C LEU A 175 -6.66 -0.19 -45.27
N ALA A 176 -6.02 0.98 -45.02
CA ALA A 176 -5.75 1.96 -46.07
C ALA A 176 -4.82 1.41 -47.17
N PHE A 177 -3.82 0.59 -46.82
CA PHE A 177 -2.95 -0.06 -47.80
C PHE A 177 -3.63 -1.20 -48.57
N ALA A 178 -4.60 -1.89 -47.97
CA ALA A 178 -5.32 -2.98 -48.63
C ALA A 178 -6.39 -2.49 -49.63
N ALA A 179 -6.74 -1.20 -49.59
CA ALA A 179 -7.75 -0.60 -50.46
C ALA A 179 -7.17 0.06 -51.74
N ILE A 180 -5.84 0.04 -51.90
CA ILE A 180 -5.09 0.55 -53.07
C ILE A 180 -4.60 -0.65 -53.87
#